data_AF-A0A7C2IAN5-F1
#
_entry.id   AF-A0A7C2IAN5-F1
#
_cell.length_a   1.000
_cell.length_b   1.000
_cell.length_c   1.000
_cell.angle_alpha   90.00
_cell.angle_beta   90.00
_cell.angle_gamma   90.00
#
_symmetry.space_group_name_H-M   'P 1'
#
loop_
_entity.id
_entity.type
_entity.pdbx_description
1 polymer ?
#
loop_
_entity_poly.entity_id
_entity_poly.type
_entity_poly.pdbx_seq_one_letter_code
_entity_poly.pdbx_strand_id
1 'polypeptide(L)'
;MPDTSTDATAAAATGAAAAVAAEELRQFIERYEHLDAEKRDIADQMKEVMAEAKGRGYDTRAMRRLIALRKRDRNEVAEEEAILDLYKAALGMA
;
A
#
# COMPACT_ATOMS: atom_id res chain seq x y z
N MET A 1 22.67 -44.84 31.28
CA MET A 1 21.34 -44.21 31.21
C MET A 1 21.51 -42.92 30.43
N PRO A 2 20.88 -42.73 29.26
CA PRO A 2 20.92 -41.45 28.56
C PRO A 2 20.09 -40.42 29.34
N ASP A 3 20.69 -39.28 29.68
CA ASP A 3 20.06 -38.18 30.41
C ASP A 3 18.90 -37.58 29.60
N THR A 4 17.67 -37.88 30.02
CA THR A 4 16.43 -37.32 29.46
C THR A 4 16.16 -35.86 29.90
N SER A 5 17.09 -35.23 30.62
CA SER A 5 16.92 -33.88 31.14
C SER A 5 17.15 -32.77 30.09
N THR A 6 17.84 -33.07 28.99
CA THR A 6 18.19 -32.07 27.96
C THR A 6 17.08 -31.83 26.92
N ASP A 7 16.14 -32.77 26.76
CA ASP A 7 15.13 -32.72 25.69
C ASP A 7 13.90 -31.85 26.06
N ALA A 8 13.53 -31.83 27.34
CA ALA A 8 12.38 -31.06 27.83
C ALA A 8 12.57 -29.54 27.72
N THR A 9 13.81 -29.04 27.87
CA THR A 9 14.11 -27.60 27.81
C THR A 9 14.13 -27.08 26.36
N ALA A 10 14.46 -27.92 25.38
CA ALA A 10 14.46 -27.55 23.96
C ALA A 10 13.04 -27.44 23.37
N ALA A 11 12.13 -28.33 23.78
CA ALA A 11 10.73 -28.29 23.35
C ALA A 11 9.99 -27.04 23.88
N ALA A 12 10.23 -26.64 25.13
CA ALA A 12 9.65 -25.45 25.74
C ALA A 12 10.13 -24.14 25.09
N ALA A 13 11.41 -24.05 24.71
CA ALA A 13 11.97 -22.89 24.02
C ALA A 13 11.37 -22.69 22.61
N THR A 14 11.07 -23.79 21.92
CA THR A 14 10.44 -23.76 20.58
C THR A 14 8.98 -23.30 20.66
N GLY A 15 8.23 -23.75 21.68
CA GLY A 15 6.86 -23.29 21.94
C GLY A 15 6.79 -21.81 22.32
N ALA A 16 7.74 -21.31 23.12
CA ALA A 16 7.83 -19.90 23.47
C ALA A 16 8.16 -19.03 22.24
N ALA A 17 9.09 -19.46 21.39
CA ALA A 17 9.41 -18.76 20.14
C ALA A 17 8.22 -18.74 19.16
N ALA A 18 7.47 -19.84 19.06
CA ALA A 18 6.26 -19.91 18.25
C ALA A 18 5.13 -19.01 18.79
N ALA A 19 4.99 -18.90 20.12
CA ALA A 19 4.02 -18.00 20.75
C ALA A 19 4.35 -16.52 20.48
N VAL A 20 5.63 -16.13 20.58
CA VAL A 20 6.10 -14.77 20.25
C VAL A 20 5.86 -14.46 18.77
N ALA A 21 6.19 -15.39 17.85
CA ALA A 21 5.94 -15.22 16.42
C ALA A 21 4.44 -15.12 16.09
N ALA A 22 3.57 -15.86 16.81
CA ALA A 22 2.12 -15.78 16.64
C ALA A 22 1.55 -14.44 17.13
N GLU A 23 2.12 -13.86 18.19
CA GLU A 23 1.70 -12.56 18.70
C GLU A 23 2.14 -11.41 17.79
N GLU A 24 3.35 -11.47 17.24
CA GLU A 24 3.82 -10.52 16.24
C GLU A 24 2.98 -10.58 14.96
N LEU A 25 2.64 -11.78 14.47
CA LEU A 25 1.77 -11.95 13.32
C LEU A 25 0.36 -11.37 13.57
N ARG A 26 -0.20 -11.56 14.76
CA ARG A 26 -1.49 -10.95 15.15
C ARG A 26 -1.43 -9.42 15.11
N GLN A 27 -0.37 -8.81 15.66
CA GLN A 27 -0.20 -7.36 15.62
C GLN A 27 -0.12 -6.81 14.19
N PHE A 28 0.56 -7.51 13.27
CA PHE A 28 0.58 -7.11 11.86
C PHE A 28 -0.81 -7.21 11.20
N ILE A 29 -1.55 -8.28 11.48
CA ILE A 29 -2.91 -8.47 10.95
C ILE A 29 -3.85 -7.38 11.48
N GLU A 30 -3.87 -7.13 12.78
CA GLU A 30 -4.73 -6.12 13.39
C GLU A 30 -4.42 -4.72 12.85
N ARG A 31 -3.13 -4.37 12.70
CA ARG A 31 -2.72 -3.10 12.08
C ARG A 31 -3.19 -3.01 10.62
N TYR A 32 -3.11 -4.10 9.86
CA TYR A 32 -3.56 -4.12 8.47
C TYR A 32 -5.08 -4.00 8.36
N GLU A 33 -5.84 -4.71 9.19
CA GLU A 33 -7.31 -4.65 9.22
C GLU A 33 -7.81 -3.26 9.61
N HIS A 34 -7.14 -2.61 10.56
CA HIS A 34 -7.42 -1.23 10.92
C HIS A 34 -7.18 -0.29 9.72
N LEU A 35 -6.04 -0.42 9.04
CA LEU A 35 -5.74 0.37 7.84
C LEU A 35 -6.71 0.07 6.68
N ASP A 36 -7.21 -1.16 6.52
CA ASP A 36 -8.23 -1.48 5.49
C ASP A 36 -9.56 -0.82 5.82
N ALA A 37 -9.96 -0.80 7.10
CA ALA A 37 -11.15 -0.09 7.55
C ALA A 37 -11.03 1.43 7.30
N GLU A 38 -9.92 2.05 7.72
CA GLU A 38 -9.67 3.47 7.47
C GLU A 38 -9.65 3.78 5.97
N LYS A 39 -9.05 2.93 5.14
CA LYS A 39 -9.04 3.09 3.68
C LYS A 39 -10.45 3.08 3.09
N ARG A 40 -11.37 2.24 3.61
CA ARG A 40 -12.76 2.22 3.18
C ARG A 40 -13.47 3.51 3.56
N ASP A 41 -13.30 3.97 4.79
CA ASP A 41 -13.90 5.22 5.28
C ASP A 41 -13.41 6.42 4.46
N ILE A 42 -12.11 6.50 4.19
CA ILE A 42 -11.51 7.53 3.33
C ILE A 42 -12.08 7.42 1.90
N ALA A 43 -12.22 6.22 1.35
CA ALA A 43 -12.77 6.05 0.01
C ALA A 43 -14.22 6.54 -0.08
N ASP A 44 -15.01 6.36 0.97
CA ASP A 44 -16.39 6.85 1.03
C ASP A 44 -16.44 8.37 1.20
N GLN A 45 -15.61 8.96 2.07
CA GLN A 45 -15.45 10.42 2.15
C GLN A 45 -15.04 11.04 0.80
N MET A 46 -14.14 10.39 0.05
CA MET A 46 -13.76 10.83 -1.29
C MET A 46 -14.93 10.81 -2.26
N LYS A 47 -15.85 9.84 -2.17
CA LYS A 47 -17.06 9.80 -3.01
C LYS A 47 -18.00 10.95 -2.65
N GLU A 48 -18.17 11.26 -1.36
CA GLU A 48 -19.00 12.37 -0.90
C GLU A 48 -18.52 13.71 -1.46
N VAL A 49 -17.22 13.98 -1.42
CA VAL A 49 -16.63 15.21 -2.02
C VAL A 49 -16.95 15.31 -3.51
N MET A 50 -16.85 14.19 -4.24
CA MET A 50 -17.17 14.16 -5.67
C MET A 50 -18.68 14.34 -5.93
N ALA A 51 -19.53 13.82 -5.04
CA ALA A 51 -20.98 13.99 -5.12
C ALA A 51 -21.39 15.44 -4.81
N GLU A 52 -20.77 16.07 -3.81
CA GLU A 52 -20.98 17.48 -3.47
C GLU A 52 -20.55 18.39 -4.62
N ALA A 53 -19.37 18.14 -5.21
CA ALA A 53 -18.90 18.88 -6.38
C ALA A 53 -19.87 18.75 -7.56
N LYS A 54 -20.42 17.55 -7.79
CA LYS A 54 -21.46 17.32 -8.80
C LYS A 54 -22.74 18.11 -8.50
N GLY A 55 -23.19 18.13 -7.25
CA GLY A 55 -24.37 18.89 -6.82
C GLY A 55 -24.21 20.40 -6.99
N ARG A 56 -22.98 20.90 -6.91
CA ARG A 56 -22.62 22.30 -7.18
C ARG A 56 -22.45 22.63 -8.67
N GLY A 57 -22.56 21.63 -9.55
CA GLY A 57 -22.45 21.81 -11.01
C GLY A 57 -21.05 21.61 -11.59
N TYR A 58 -20.09 21.09 -10.81
CA TYR A 58 -18.76 20.75 -11.34
C TYR A 58 -18.76 19.40 -12.06
N ASP A 59 -17.97 19.29 -13.14
CA ASP A 59 -17.76 18.02 -13.83
C ASP A 59 -16.77 17.12 -13.07
N THR A 60 -17.33 16.09 -12.42
CA THR A 60 -16.56 15.05 -11.72
C THR A 60 -15.54 14.31 -12.61
N ARG A 61 -15.74 14.21 -13.92
CA ARG A 61 -14.77 13.59 -14.84
C ARG A 61 -13.56 14.50 -15.05
N ALA A 62 -13.79 15.78 -15.28
CA ALA A 62 -12.73 16.78 -15.37
C ALA A 62 -11.94 16.87 -14.05
N MET A 63 -12.63 16.85 -12.91
CA MET A 63 -11.98 16.84 -11.59
C MET A 63 -11.12 15.60 -11.36
N ARG A 64 -11.59 14.39 -11.71
CA ARG A 64 -10.75 13.18 -11.60
C ARG A 64 -9.50 13.26 -12.48
N ARG A 65 -9.63 13.78 -13.70
CA ARG A 65 -8.47 14.03 -14.58
C ARG A 65 -7.50 15.03 -13.96
N LEU A 66 -8.00 16.11 -13.39
CA LEU A 66 -7.17 17.12 -12.73
C LEU A 66 -6.44 16.55 -11.50
N ILE A 67 -7.13 15.75 -10.68
CA ILE A 67 -6.52 15.07 -9.54
C ILE A 67 -5.46 14.08 -10.01
N ALA A 68 -5.74 13.27 -11.05
CA ALA A 68 -4.76 12.35 -11.62
C ALA A 68 -3.54 13.08 -12.19
N LEU A 69 -3.73 14.19 -12.90
CA LEU A 69 -2.66 15.05 -13.40
C LEU A 69 -1.82 15.67 -12.26
N ARG A 70 -2.46 16.04 -11.15
CA ARG A 70 -1.78 16.58 -9.96
C ARG A 70 -1.11 15.51 -9.11
N LYS A 71 -1.59 14.26 -9.20
CA LYS A 71 -1.07 13.12 -8.45
C LYS A 71 0.05 12.39 -9.20
N ARG A 72 0.09 12.50 -10.54
CA ARG A 72 1.23 12.06 -11.34
C ARG A 72 2.44 12.87 -10.88
N ASP A 73 3.35 12.18 -10.19
CA ASP A 73 4.46 12.79 -9.51
C ASP A 73 5.38 13.43 -10.55
N ARG A 74 5.82 14.68 -10.34
CA ARG A 74 6.69 15.38 -11.30
C ARG A 74 7.97 14.57 -11.58
N ASN A 75 8.35 13.70 -10.65
CA ASN A 75 9.49 12.80 -10.77
C ASN A 75 9.18 11.54 -11.59
N GLU A 76 8.02 10.90 -11.42
CA GLU A 76 7.60 9.77 -12.28
C GLU A 76 7.35 10.22 -13.72
N VAL A 77 6.78 11.43 -13.91
CA VAL A 77 6.64 12.03 -15.25
C VAL A 77 8.00 12.32 -15.87
N ALA A 78 8.95 12.82 -15.08
CA ALA A 78 10.32 13.09 -15.57
C ALA A 78 11.10 11.80 -15.87
N GLU A 79 10.93 10.73 -15.10
CA GLU A 79 11.54 9.43 -15.38
C GLU A 79 10.90 8.75 -16.61
N GLU A 80 9.58 8.78 -16.74
CA GLU A 80 8.88 8.27 -17.93
C GLU A 80 9.25 9.07 -19.19
N GLU A 81 9.35 10.41 -19.11
CA GLU A 81 9.80 11.26 -20.22
C GLU A 81 11.26 10.99 -20.59
N ALA A 82 12.16 10.84 -19.61
CA ALA A 82 13.56 10.54 -19.88
C ALA A 82 13.75 9.17 -20.58
N ILE A 83 12.97 8.16 -20.19
CA ILE A 83 12.97 6.85 -20.84
C ILE A 83 12.38 6.93 -22.25
N LEU A 84 11.29 7.69 -22.43
CA LEU A 84 10.66 7.90 -23.73
C LEU A 84 11.58 8.64 -24.71
N ASP A 85 12.29 9.67 -24.26
CA ASP A 85 13.21 10.43 -25.12
C ASP A 85 14.45 9.61 -25.48
N LEU A 86 14.93 8.73 -24.59
CA LEU A 86 15.95 7.74 -24.92
C LEU A 86 15.49 6.80 -26.05
N TYR A 87 14.23 6.34 -26.00
CA TYR A 87 13.67 5.47 -27.03
C TYR A 87 13.39 6.20 -28.35
N LYS A 88 12.94 7.45 -28.33
CA LYS A 88 12.75 8.27 -29.54
C LYS A 88 14.08 8.58 -30.22
N ALA A 89 15.12 8.90 -29.44
CA ALA A 89 16.47 9.09 -29.95
C ALA A 89 17.03 7.80 -30.58
N ALA A 90 16.81 6.64 -29.95
CA ALA A 90 17.19 5.34 -30.49
C ALA A 90 16.41 4.96 -31.78
N LEU A 91 15.19 5.46 -31.94
CA LEU A 91 14.34 5.22 -33.12
C LEU A 91 14.45 6.33 -34.18
N GLY A 92 15.30 7.35 -33.98
CA GLY A 92 15.51 8.44 -34.95
C GLY A 92 14.32 9.38 -35.13
N MET A 93 13.41 9.43 -34.16
CA MET A 93 12.19 10.26 -34.18
C MET A 93 12.37 11.55 -33.33
N ALA A 94 13.46 12.28 -33.59
CA ALA A 94 13.76 13.57 -32.94
C ALA A 94 13.00 14.73 -33.60
#